data_AF-A0A2V7D9S4-F1
#
_entry.id   AF-A0A2V7D9S4-F1
#
_cell.length_a   1.000
_cell.length_b   1.000
_cell.length_c   1.000
_cell.angle_alpha   90.00
_cell.angle_beta   90.00
_cell.angle_gamma   90.00
#
_symmetry.space_group_name_H-M   'P 1'
#
loop_
_entity.id
_entity.type
_entity.pdbx_description
1 polymer ?
#
loop_
_entity_poly.entity_id
_entity_poly.type
_entity_poly.pdbx_seq_one_letter_code
_entity_poly.pdbx_strand_id
1 'polypeptide(L)'
;MGLLAVVGLAHAQAPERKSLEVHTARDAQLASQLVIAEKKGFFRDQGLEVQVKYFTAGSEIPPGMAAGSIVMASAGAPNAISLAASNF
;
A
#
# COMPACT_ATOMS: atom_id res chain seq x y z
N MET A 1 -42.36 14.25 -13.55
CA MET A 1 -41.76 14.91 -12.37
C MET A 1 -41.87 13.94 -11.21
N GLY A 2 -40.83 13.31 -10.67
CA GLY A 2 -39.40 13.40 -10.91
C GLY A 2 -38.75 12.09 -10.44
N LEU A 3 -37.71 11.66 -11.15
CA LEU A 3 -36.92 10.48 -10.83
C LEU A 3 -35.95 10.87 -9.70
N LEU A 4 -36.17 10.38 -8.48
CA LEU A 4 -35.18 10.50 -7.40
C LEU A 4 -34.01 9.59 -7.75
N ALA A 5 -32.92 10.20 -8.23
CA ALA A 5 -31.64 9.54 -8.40
C ALA A 5 -31.14 9.05 -7.03
N VAL A 6 -31.12 7.74 -6.83
CA VAL A 6 -30.36 7.11 -5.76
C VAL A 6 -28.89 7.29 -6.13
N VAL A 7 -28.29 8.40 -5.69
CA VAL A 7 -26.84 8.56 -5.72
C VAL A 7 -26.30 7.53 -4.73
N GLY A 8 -25.79 6.42 -5.25
CA GLY A 8 -25.12 5.41 -4.46
C GLY A 8 -23.92 6.02 -3.76
N LEU A 9 -24.11 6.44 -2.51
CA LEU A 9 -23.02 6.63 -1.57
C LEU A 9 -22.45 5.24 -1.32
N ALA A 10 -21.41 4.88 -2.07
CA ALA A 10 -20.53 3.78 -1.73
C ALA A 10 -19.98 4.07 -0.33
N HIS A 11 -20.67 3.58 0.71
CA HIS A 11 -20.14 3.56 2.05
C HIS A 11 -18.95 2.62 2.01
N ALA A 12 -17.75 3.20 2.06
CA ALA A 12 -16.54 2.44 2.35
C ALA A 12 -16.84 1.59 3.59
N GLN A 13 -16.84 0.27 3.42
CA GLN A 13 -17.00 -0.65 4.54
C GLN A 13 -15.88 -0.38 5.53
N ALA A 14 -16.19 -0.46 6.83
CA ALA A 14 -15.17 -0.29 7.84
C ALA A 14 -14.03 -1.30 7.59
N PRO A 15 -12.75 -0.88 7.67
CA PRO A 15 -11.63 -1.79 7.47
C PRO A 15 -11.71 -3.00 8.39
N GLU A 16 -11.44 -4.20 7.87
CA GLU A 16 -11.40 -5.43 8.66
C GLU A 16 -10.27 -5.39 9.70
N ARG A 17 -9.22 -4.61 9.41
CA ARG A 17 -8.12 -4.30 10.34
C ARG A 17 -8.08 -2.81 10.59
N LYS A 18 -7.95 -2.41 11.86
CA LYS A 18 -7.80 -1.01 12.26
C LYS A 18 -6.35 -0.52 12.24
N SER A 19 -5.38 -1.44 12.20
CA SER A 19 -3.96 -1.13 12.19
C SER A 19 -3.22 -2.00 11.19
N LEU A 20 -2.22 -1.43 10.52
CA LEU A 20 -1.41 -2.12 9.52
C LEU A 20 0.02 -1.60 9.50
N GLU A 21 0.98 -2.51 9.52
CA GLU A 21 2.36 -2.20 9.20
C GLU A 21 2.59 -2.36 7.69
N VAL A 22 3.05 -1.29 7.04
CA VAL A 22 3.40 -1.31 5.62
C VAL A 22 4.91 -1.20 5.52
N HIS A 23 5.53 -2.23 4.96
CA HIS A 23 6.98 -2.31 4.83
C HIS A 23 7.45 -1.73 3.49
N THR A 24 8.56 -1.01 3.47
CA THR A 24 9.13 -0.46 2.23
C THR A 24 10.63 -0.23 2.36
N ALA A 25 11.33 -0.06 1.24
CA ALA A 25 12.73 0.36 1.27
C ALA A 25 12.83 1.84 1.67
N ARG A 26 13.94 2.21 2.31
CA ARG A 26 14.19 3.60 2.72
C ARG A 26 14.66 4.46 1.54
N ASP A 27 13.78 4.68 0.57
CA ASP A 27 14.01 5.57 -0.56
C ASP A 27 12.77 6.41 -0.90
N ALA A 28 12.99 7.53 -1.57
CA ALA A 28 11.92 8.47 -1.88
C ALA A 28 10.93 7.93 -2.93
N GLN A 29 11.33 6.99 -3.80
CA GLN A 29 10.46 6.49 -4.86
C GLN A 29 9.37 5.58 -4.28
N LEU A 30 9.71 4.76 -3.28
CA LEU A 30 8.78 3.79 -2.69
C LEU A 30 8.08 4.31 -1.43
N ALA A 31 8.74 5.16 -0.63
CA ALA A 31 8.20 5.57 0.66
C ALA A 31 7.37 6.86 0.65
N SER A 32 7.60 7.80 -0.29
CA SER A 32 7.05 9.16 -0.18
C SER A 32 5.53 9.19 -0.08
N GLN A 33 4.82 8.42 -0.89
CA GLN A 33 3.35 8.41 -0.87
C GLN A 33 2.79 7.85 0.44
N LEU A 34 3.43 6.80 0.99
CA LEU A 34 3.05 6.22 2.27
C LEU A 34 3.25 7.20 3.43
N VAL A 35 4.39 7.89 3.45
CA VAL A 35 4.71 8.87 4.49
C VAL A 35 3.79 10.08 4.40
N ILE A 36 3.53 10.60 3.19
CA ILE A 36 2.63 11.73 3.01
C ILE A 36 1.21 11.36 3.44
N ALA A 37 0.72 10.18 3.07
CA ALA A 37 -0.62 9.72 3.45
C ALA A 37 -0.75 9.51 4.97
N GLU A 38 0.28 8.98 5.63
CA GLU A 38 0.33 8.86 7.10
C GLU A 38 0.32 10.25 7.76
N LYS A 39 1.23 11.14 7.35
CA LYS A 39 1.37 12.50 7.92
C LYS A 39 0.15 13.38 7.69
N LYS A 40 -0.52 13.25 6.55
CA LYS A 40 -1.74 14.00 6.22
C LYS A 40 -3.00 13.40 6.80
N GLY A 41 -2.93 12.21 7.43
CA GLY A 41 -4.08 11.57 8.05
C GLY A 41 -5.00 10.83 7.08
N PHE A 42 -4.64 10.66 5.80
CA PHE A 42 -5.50 10.03 4.80
C PHE A 42 -5.89 8.60 5.18
N PHE A 43 -5.01 7.83 5.83
CA PHE A 43 -5.36 6.52 6.35
C PHE A 43 -6.32 6.60 7.55
N ARG A 44 -6.11 7.56 8.45
CA ARG A 44 -6.95 7.76 9.64
C ARG A 44 -8.35 8.21 9.27
N ASP A 45 -8.49 9.03 8.23
CA ASP A 45 -9.78 9.45 7.68
C ASP A 45 -10.60 8.26 7.15
N GLN A 46 -9.94 7.16 6.81
CA GLN A 46 -10.56 5.89 6.41
C GLN A 46 -10.66 4.88 7.57
N GLY A 47 -10.35 5.27 8.80
CA GLY A 47 -10.40 4.39 9.98
C GLY A 47 -9.24 3.40 10.09
N LEU A 48 -8.12 3.63 9.39
CA LEU A 48 -6.93 2.79 9.41
C LEU A 48 -5.71 3.53 10.00
N GLU A 49 -5.06 2.91 10.97
CA GLU A 49 -3.76 3.34 11.50
C GLU A 49 -2.63 2.63 10.74
N VAL A 50 -1.83 3.39 9.98
CA VAL A 50 -0.71 2.83 9.21
C VAL A 50 0.62 3.21 9.84
N GLN A 51 1.48 2.22 10.04
CA GLN A 51 2.88 2.41 10.41
C GLN A 51 3.79 2.03 9.24
N VAL A 52 4.59 2.97 8.76
CA VAL A 52 5.59 2.70 7.72
C VAL A 52 6.84 2.12 8.36
N LYS A 53 7.18 0.87 8.01
CA LYS A 53 8.40 0.18 8.45
C LYS A 53 9.42 0.16 7.33
N TYR A 54 10.67 0.46 7.67
CA TYR A 54 11.74 0.59 6.68
C TYR A 54 12.71 -0.59 6.74
N PHE A 55 12.99 -1.14 5.57
CA PHE A 55 14.15 -1.98 5.35
C PHE A 55 15.30 -1.19 4.74
N THR A 56 16.52 -1.72 4.91
CA THR A 56 17.72 -1.12 4.30
C THR A 56 17.70 -1.39 2.80
N ALA A 57 17.26 -2.58 2.39
CA ALA A 57 17.09 -2.95 0.99
C ALA A 57 15.72 -3.60 0.75
N GLY A 58 15.11 -3.31 -0.41
CA GLY A 58 13.83 -3.90 -0.80
C GLY A 58 13.88 -5.44 -0.98
N SER A 59 15.07 -6.03 -1.13
CA SER A 59 15.27 -7.47 -1.24
C SER A 59 14.89 -8.25 0.03
N GLU A 60 14.79 -7.57 1.18
CA GLU A 60 14.36 -8.18 2.44
C GLU A 60 12.83 -8.42 2.48
N ILE A 61 12.06 -7.74 1.62
CA ILE A 61 10.60 -7.79 1.62
C ILE A 61 10.05 -9.15 1.12
N PRO A 62 10.46 -9.68 -0.05
CA PRO A 62 9.95 -10.97 -0.53
C PRO A 62 10.12 -12.15 0.46
N PRO A 63 11.30 -12.39 1.07
CA PRO A 63 11.43 -13.48 2.04
C PRO A 63 10.61 -13.24 3.31
N GLY A 64 10.47 -12.00 3.79
CA GLY A 64 9.60 -11.70 4.94
C GLY A 64 8.11 -11.90 4.64
N MET A 65 7.67 -11.60 3.41
CA MET A 65 6.30 -11.91 2.97
C MET A 65 6.08 -13.42 2.86
N ALA A 66 7.04 -14.16 2.29
CA ALA A 66 6.96 -15.61 2.19
C ALA A 66 6.94 -16.29 3.58
N ALA A 67 7.68 -15.74 4.55
CA ALA A 67 7.69 -16.19 5.93
C ALA A 67 6.43 -15.77 6.73
N GLY A 68 5.58 -14.90 6.18
CA GLY A 68 4.37 -14.38 6.82
C GLY A 68 4.61 -13.27 7.86
N SER A 69 5.85 -12.82 8.04
CA SER A 69 6.17 -11.71 8.95
C SER A 69 5.83 -10.34 8.37
N ILE A 70 5.76 -10.22 7.04
CA ILE A 70 5.32 -9.02 6.33
C ILE A 70 3.99 -9.29 5.66
N VAL A 71 2.95 -8.58 6.09
CA VAL A 71 1.58 -8.73 5.54
C VAL A 71 1.31 -7.77 4.39
N MET A 72 1.95 -6.59 4.39
CA MET A 72 1.83 -5.60 3.32
C MET A 72 3.15 -4.86 3.11
N ALA A 73 3.46 -4.57 1.84
CA ALA A 73 4.63 -3.80 1.46
C ALA A 73 4.39 -2.92 0.22
N SER A 74 5.19 -1.85 0.11
CA SER A 74 5.38 -1.07 -1.12
C SER A 74 6.69 -1.50 -1.77
N ALA A 75 6.61 -1.93 -3.03
CA ALA A 75 7.73 -2.45 -3.80
C ALA A 75 7.69 -1.91 -5.24
N GLY A 76 8.87 -1.79 -5.85
CA GLY A 76 9.01 -1.51 -7.28
C GLY A 76 8.84 -2.79 -8.09
N ALA A 77 8.08 -2.72 -9.18
CA ALA A 77 8.06 -3.78 -10.19
C ALA A 77 9.23 -3.58 -11.17
N PRO A 78 9.88 -4.65 -11.67
CA PRO A 78 10.77 -4.52 -12.81
C PRO A 78 10.02 -3.89 -13.98
N ASN A 79 10.71 -3.11 -14.82
CA ASN A 79 10.05 -2.55 -15.98
C ASN A 79 9.59 -3.69 -16.93
N ALA A 80 8.48 -3.49 -17.62
CA ALA A 80 7.86 -4.51 -18.46
C ALA A 80 8.77 -4.97 -19.62
N ILE A 81 9.66 -4.10 -20.12
CA ILE A 81 10.60 -4.42 -21.20
C ILE A 81 11.68 -5.40 -20.70
N SER A 82 12.21 -5.18 -19.51
CA SER A 82 13.20 -6.06 -18.86
C SER A 82 12.60 -7.42 -18.53
N LEU A 83 11.34 -7.47 -18.06
CA LEU A 83 10.60 -8.72 -17.84
C LEU A 83 10.38 -9.50 -19.15
N ALA A 84 10.03 -8.81 -20.24
CA ALA A 84 9.86 -9.44 -21.55
C ALA A 84 11.20 -9.94 -22.12
N ALA A 85 12.31 -9.23 -21.88
CA ALA A 85 13.63 -9.60 -22.35
C ALA A 85 14.22 -10.81 -21.62
N SER A 86 13.91 -11.02 -20.35
CA SER A 86 14.39 -12.17 -19.56
C SER A 86 13.83 -13.53 -19.96
N ASN A 87 12.90 -13.58 -20.93
CA ASN A 87 12.31 -14.81 -21.48
C ASN A 87 12.87 -15.21 -22.86
N PHE A 88 13.98 -14.59 -23.30
CA PHE A 88 14.76 -14.97 -24.48
C PHE A 88 16.16 -15.46 -24.05
#